data_AF-C4RMX5-F1
#
_entry.id   AF-C4RMX5-F1
#
_cell.length_a   1.000
_cell.length_b   1.000
_cell.length_c   1.000
_cell.angle_alpha   90.00
_cell.angle_beta   90.00
_cell.angle_gamma   90.00
#
_symmetry.space_group_name_H-M   'P 1'
#
loop_
_entity.id
_entity.type
_entity.pdbx_description
1 polymer ?
#
loop_
_entity_poly.entity_id
_entity_poly.type
_entity_poly.pdbx_seq_one_letter_code
_entity_poly.pdbx_strand_id
1 'polypeptide(L)'
;MAAHDRRGAAGPTSGRHGGSDSEGEVLLTAAWLHDIGYAAAPHDTGFHPVDGARYLQALGWASRIVGLVAHHSAARYVARAQGLGEQLACFPCEDSPVSDALIYADQTATPTVAP
;
A
#
# COMPACT_ATOMS: atom_id res chain seq x y z
N MET A 1 -32.43 29.69 -20.88
CA MET A 1 -31.17 29.58 -21.66
C MET A 1 -30.04 29.75 -20.65
N ALA A 2 -29.32 28.68 -20.35
CA ALA A 2 -28.48 28.55 -19.16
C ALA A 2 -27.24 29.47 -19.19
N ALA A 3 -26.97 30.12 -18.06
CA ALA A 3 -25.74 30.87 -17.80
C ALA A 3 -24.63 29.90 -17.36
N HIS A 4 -23.48 29.98 -18.04
CA HIS A 4 -22.24 29.30 -17.65
C HIS A 4 -21.63 30.00 -16.43
N ASP A 5 -21.70 29.37 -15.25
CA ASP A 5 -20.89 29.74 -14.09
C ASP A 5 -19.52 29.05 -14.19
N ARG A 6 -18.48 29.83 -14.51
CA ARG A 6 -17.08 29.40 -14.40
C ARG A 6 -16.59 29.77 -13.01
N ARG A 7 -16.56 28.80 -12.10
CA ARG A 7 -15.80 28.92 -10.84
C ARG A 7 -14.63 27.95 -10.88
N GLY A 8 -13.46 28.52 -11.10
CA GLY A 8 -12.20 27.88 -10.77
C GLY A 8 -12.02 27.89 -9.25
N ALA A 9 -11.73 26.72 -8.70
CA ALA A 9 -11.09 26.57 -7.40
C ALA A 9 -10.02 25.48 -7.59
N ALA A 10 -8.81 25.90 -7.95
CA ALA A 10 -7.63 25.06 -7.88
C ALA A 10 -7.25 24.93 -6.41
N GLY A 11 -7.66 23.83 -5.77
CA GLY A 11 -7.03 23.37 -4.55
C GLY A 11 -5.62 22.86 -4.86
N PRO A 12 -4.65 22.95 -3.94
CA PRO A 12 -3.30 22.50 -4.20
C PRO A 12 -3.28 20.97 -4.40
N THR A 13 -3.21 20.54 -5.65
CA THR A 13 -2.89 19.17 -6.04
C THR A 13 -1.41 18.92 -5.76
N SER A 14 -1.07 18.53 -4.54
CA SER A 14 0.26 17.98 -4.26
C SER A 14 0.26 16.47 -4.49
N GLY A 15 -0.20 16.06 -5.68
CA GLY A 15 0.04 14.73 -6.21
C GLY A 15 1.36 14.76 -6.96
N ARG A 16 2.47 14.46 -6.27
CA ARG A 16 3.62 13.89 -6.98
C ARG A 16 3.18 12.50 -7.50
N HIS A 17 3.80 12.01 -8.57
CA HIS A 17 3.46 10.80 -9.37
C HIS A 17 2.49 11.04 -10.54
N GLY A 18 2.65 12.14 -11.27
CA GLY A 18 1.98 12.41 -12.56
C GLY A 18 2.59 11.70 -13.77
N GLY A 19 3.14 10.49 -13.59
CA GLY A 19 3.66 9.62 -14.64
C GLY A 19 3.21 8.19 -14.38
N SER A 20 2.98 7.39 -15.43
CA SER A 20 2.77 5.95 -15.27
C SER A 20 4.09 5.35 -14.82
N ASP A 21 4.25 5.09 -13.52
CA ASP A 21 5.39 4.36 -12.99
C ASP A 21 5.51 3.01 -13.73
N SER A 22 6.74 2.60 -14.04
CA SER A 22 7.00 1.28 -14.59
C SER A 22 6.69 0.18 -13.55
N GLU A 23 6.40 -1.04 -14.00
CA GLU A 23 6.18 -2.19 -13.08
C GLU A 23 7.36 -2.39 -12.12
N GLY A 24 8.59 -2.12 -12.57
CA GLY A 24 9.78 -2.18 -11.73
C GLY A 24 9.84 -1.09 -10.65
N GLU A 25 9.43 0.13 -10.98
CA GLU A 25 9.34 1.24 -10.01
C GLU A 25 8.23 0.98 -8.98
N VAL A 26 7.10 0.42 -9.41
CA VAL A 26 6.01 -0.01 -8.51
C VAL A 26 6.51 -1.09 -7.56
N LEU A 27 7.19 -2.12 -8.06
CA LEU A 27 7.76 -3.19 -7.25
C LEU A 27 8.78 -2.65 -6.24
N LEU A 28 9.75 -1.83 -6.69
CA LEU A 28 10.76 -1.25 -5.81
C LEU A 28 10.12 -0.38 -4.72
N THR A 29 9.15 0.45 -5.08
CA THR A 29 8.45 1.31 -4.14
C THR A 29 7.70 0.49 -3.09
N ALA A 30 6.95 -0.54 -3.50
CA ALA A 30 6.25 -1.42 -2.58
C ALA A 30 7.23 -2.22 -1.70
N ALA A 31 8.34 -2.70 -2.26
CA ALA A 31 9.38 -3.41 -1.50
C ALA A 31 10.06 -2.53 -0.45
N TRP A 32 10.26 -1.24 -0.70
CA TRP A 32 10.77 -0.31 0.32
C TRP A 32 9.76 -0.04 1.45
N LEU A 33 8.47 -0.18 1.18
CA LEU A 33 7.39 0.21 2.09
C LEU A 33 6.65 -0.95 2.75
N HIS A 34 6.91 -2.20 2.37
CA HIS A 34 6.11 -3.37 2.78
C HIS A 34 5.93 -3.50 4.29
N ASP A 35 6.98 -3.16 5.05
CA ASP A 35 7.04 -3.27 6.51
C ASP A 35 6.81 -1.94 7.25
N ILE A 36 6.35 -0.89 6.56
CA ILE A 36 6.11 0.43 7.18
C ILE A 36 5.12 0.34 8.35
N GLY A 37 4.22 -0.66 8.33
CA GLY A 37 3.25 -0.92 9.38
C GLY A 37 3.85 -1.31 10.74
N TYR A 38 5.14 -1.65 10.82
CA TYR A 38 5.82 -1.84 12.10
C TYR A 38 6.18 -0.52 12.81
N ALA A 39 6.20 0.61 12.10
CA ALA A 39 6.54 1.90 12.69
C ALA A 39 5.53 2.31 13.77
N ALA A 40 5.95 3.09 14.77
CA ALA A 40 5.10 3.46 15.92
C ALA A 40 3.79 4.19 15.54
N ALA A 41 3.78 4.90 14.41
CA ALA A 41 2.61 5.66 13.96
C ALA A 41 1.45 4.80 13.41
N PRO A 42 1.68 3.73 12.60
CA PRO A 42 0.61 2.88 12.06
C PRO A 42 -0.12 1.89 12.99
N HIS A 43 0.20 1.72 14.28
CA HIS A 43 -0.34 0.61 15.11
C HIS A 43 -1.81 0.74 15.56
N ASP A 44 -2.75 0.51 14.65
CA ASP A 44 -4.20 0.49 14.95
C ASP A 44 -4.71 -0.95 15.24
N THR A 45 -4.24 -1.94 14.47
CA THR A 45 -4.66 -3.35 14.59
C THR A 45 -3.60 -4.26 15.19
N GLY A 46 -2.33 -3.85 15.15
CA GLY A 46 -1.18 -4.70 15.48
C GLY A 46 -0.81 -5.69 14.37
N PHE A 47 -1.48 -5.60 13.21
CA PHE A 47 -1.18 -6.40 12.02
C PHE A 47 -0.60 -5.49 10.95
N HIS A 48 0.73 -5.49 10.85
CA HIS A 48 1.50 -4.53 10.06
C HIS A 48 1.08 -4.39 8.59
N PRO A 49 0.55 -5.41 7.87
CA PRO A 49 0.10 -5.19 6.49
C PRO A 49 -1.12 -4.26 6.40
N VAL A 50 -2.11 -4.44 7.29
CA VAL A 50 -3.30 -3.57 7.33
C VAL A 50 -2.93 -2.17 7.83
N ASP A 51 -2.15 -2.12 8.90
CA ASP A 51 -1.71 -0.89 9.55
C ASP A 51 -0.86 -0.02 8.60
N GLY A 52 0.08 -0.63 7.87
CA GLY A 52 0.89 0.03 6.86
C GLY A 52 0.06 0.53 5.68
N ALA A 53 -0.89 -0.28 5.20
CA ALA A 53 -1.79 0.12 4.11
C ALA A 53 -2.69 1.30 4.49
N ARG A 54 -3.27 1.30 5.70
CA ARG A 54 -4.05 2.43 6.22
C ARG A 54 -3.23 3.71 6.31
N TYR A 55 -2.00 3.60 6.81
CA TYR A 55 -1.10 4.73 6.93
C TYR A 55 -0.75 5.35 5.57
N LEU A 56 -0.39 4.52 4.57
CA LEU A 56 -0.10 5.00 3.23
C LEU A 56 -1.34 5.59 2.54
N GLN A 57 -2.51 4.98 2.73
CA GLN A 57 -3.77 5.51 2.22
C GLN A 57 -4.08 6.90 2.80
N ALA A 58 -3.89 7.10 4.10
CA ALA A 58 -4.10 8.39 4.76
C ALA A 58 -3.13 9.47 4.26
N LEU A 59 -1.93 9.09 3.84
CA LEU A 59 -0.93 9.97 3.22
C LEU A 59 -1.17 10.23 1.72
N GLY A 60 -2.20 9.62 1.12
CA GLY A 60 -2.57 9.83 -0.28
C GLY A 60 -1.71 9.08 -1.30
N TRP A 61 -1.07 7.97 -0.90
CA TRP A 61 -0.33 7.12 -1.83
C TRP A 61 -1.24 6.46 -2.88
N ALA A 62 -0.66 6.09 -4.02
CA ALA A 62 -1.38 5.42 -5.08
C ALA A 62 -2.03 4.11 -4.60
N SER A 63 -3.29 3.90 -4.96
CA SER A 63 -4.09 2.75 -4.50
C SER A 63 -3.44 1.39 -4.79
N ARG A 64 -2.66 1.30 -5.88
CA ARG A 64 -1.91 0.09 -6.24
C ARG A 64 -0.79 -0.23 -5.24
N ILE A 65 0.01 0.77 -4.86
CA ILE A 65 1.06 0.63 -3.83
C ILE A 65 0.45 0.25 -2.48
N VAL A 66 -0.65 0.91 -2.10
CA VAL A 66 -1.39 0.60 -0.87
C VAL A 66 -1.85 -0.87 -0.85
N GLY A 67 -2.40 -1.36 -1.97
CA GLY A 67 -2.79 -2.76 -2.13
C GLY A 67 -1.61 -3.73 -2.02
N LEU A 68 -0.51 -3.45 -2.73
CA LEU A 68 0.70 -4.28 -2.67
C LEU A 68 1.27 -4.36 -1.24
N VAL A 69 1.31 -3.26 -0.50
CA VAL A 69 1.73 -3.25 0.92
C VAL A 69 0.74 -4.02 1.80
N ALA A 70 -0.57 -3.91 1.56
CA ALA A 70 -1.55 -4.70 2.33
C ALA A 70 -1.35 -6.20 2.17
N HIS A 71 -0.96 -6.66 0.98
CA HIS A 71 -0.91 -8.08 0.63
C HIS A 71 0.52 -8.68 0.55
N HIS A 72 1.56 -7.91 0.91
CA HIS A 72 2.97 -8.21 0.62
C HIS A 72 3.48 -9.58 1.10
N SER A 73 2.96 -10.12 2.21
CA SER A 73 3.41 -11.38 2.82
C SER A 73 2.47 -12.55 2.55
N ALA A 74 1.71 -12.49 1.45
CA ALA A 74 0.49 -13.29 1.26
C ALA A 74 -0.48 -13.14 2.46
N ALA A 75 -0.56 -11.91 2.98
CA ALA A 75 -1.20 -11.53 4.25
C ALA A 75 -2.63 -12.03 4.41
N ARG A 76 -3.34 -12.28 3.30
CA ARG A 76 -4.73 -12.83 3.28
C ARG A 76 -4.92 -14.09 4.12
N TYR A 77 -3.93 -14.98 4.18
CA TYR A 77 -4.04 -16.21 4.96
C TYR A 77 -3.95 -15.93 6.47
N VAL A 78 -3.01 -15.08 6.87
CA VAL A 78 -2.80 -14.68 8.27
C VAL A 78 -3.95 -13.81 8.76
N ALA A 79 -4.38 -12.84 7.96
CA ALA A 79 -5.51 -11.96 8.27
C ALA A 79 -6.79 -12.76 8.53
N ARG A 80 -7.06 -13.79 7.71
CA ARG A 80 -8.21 -14.69 7.94
C ARG A 80 -8.09 -15.44 9.26
N ALA A 81 -6.91 -15.95 9.59
CA ALA A 81 -6.68 -16.66 10.85
C ALA A 81 -6.81 -15.73 12.07
N GLN A 82 -6.51 -14.44 11.92
CA GLN A 82 -6.60 -13.43 12.99
C GLN A 82 -7.93 -12.66 13.03
N GLY A 83 -8.91 -13.00 12.18
CA GLY A 83 -10.19 -12.28 12.13
C GLY A 83 -10.13 -10.88 11.49
N LEU A 84 -9.04 -10.56 10.80
CA LEU A 84 -8.80 -9.28 10.10
C LEU A 84 -9.10 -9.35 8.59
N GLY A 85 -9.69 -10.45 8.11
CA GLY A 85 -9.94 -10.67 6.68
C GLY A 85 -10.75 -9.55 6.02
N GLU A 86 -11.79 -9.05 6.67
CA GLU A 86 -12.59 -7.93 6.13
C GLU A 86 -11.80 -6.62 6.09
N GLN A 87 -10.97 -6.37 7.11
CA GLN A 87 -10.14 -5.17 7.17
C GLN A 87 -9.08 -5.16 6.05
N LEU A 88 -8.52 -6.33 5.74
CA LEU A 88 -7.61 -6.51 4.62
C LEU A 88 -8.32 -6.40 3.26
N ALA A 89 -9.53 -6.95 3.14
CA ALA A 89 -10.30 -6.95 1.89
C ALA A 89 -10.72 -5.55 1.40
N CYS A 90 -10.64 -4.53 2.25
CA CYS A 90 -10.82 -3.13 1.86
C CYS A 90 -9.73 -2.62 0.90
N PHE A 91 -8.58 -3.30 0.81
CA PHE A 91 -7.46 -2.91 -0.05
C PHE A 91 -7.43 -3.72 -1.36
N PRO A 92 -7.07 -3.09 -2.50
CA PRO A 92 -6.95 -3.81 -3.76
C PRO A 92 -5.98 -4.98 -3.65
N CYS A 93 -6.41 -6.15 -4.11
CA CYS A 93 -5.54 -7.31 -4.30
C CYS A 93 -5.35 -7.48 -5.80
N GLU A 94 -4.10 -7.60 -6.25
CA GLU A 94 -3.79 -7.94 -7.63
C GLU A 94 -3.16 -9.33 -7.72
N ASP A 95 -3.41 -9.99 -8.86
CA ASP A 95 -2.77 -11.23 -9.26
C ASP A 95 -1.84 -10.87 -10.44
N SER A 96 -0.58 -10.60 -10.14
CA SER A 96 0.37 -10.00 -11.07
C SER A 96 1.81 -10.46 -10.77
N PRO A 97 2.72 -10.41 -11.76
CA PRO A 97 4.14 -10.66 -11.52
C PRO A 97 4.78 -9.73 -10.47
N VAL A 98 4.25 -8.51 -10.29
CA VAL A 98 4.73 -7.58 -9.27
C VAL A 98 4.33 -8.06 -7.87
N SER A 99 3.08 -8.50 -7.69
CA SER A 99 2.64 -9.08 -6.42
C SER A 99 3.43 -10.36 -6.09
N ASP A 100 3.62 -11.25 -7.06
CA ASP A 100 4.39 -12.48 -6.87
C ASP A 100 5.86 -12.20 -6.51
N ALA A 101 6.49 -11.25 -7.20
CA ALA A 101 7.86 -10.86 -6.92
C ALA A 101 8.02 -10.21 -5.54
N LEU A 102 7.05 -9.37 -5.13
CA LEU A 102 7.04 -8.74 -3.81
C LEU A 102 6.90 -9.80 -2.70
N ILE A 103 5.95 -10.73 -2.85
CA ILE A 103 5.76 -11.84 -1.91
C ILE A 103 7.02 -12.71 -1.84
N TYR A 104 7.60 -13.07 -2.99
CA TYR A 104 8.83 -13.86 -3.01
C TYR A 104 9.98 -13.14 -2.31
N ALA A 105 10.16 -11.84 -2.57
CA ALA A 105 11.22 -11.05 -1.95
C ALA A 105 11.03 -10.93 -0.43
N ASP A 106 9.82 -10.65 0.04
CA ASP A 106 9.47 -10.60 1.47
C ASP A 106 9.81 -11.91 2.18
N GLN A 107 9.42 -13.04 1.62
CA GLN A 107 9.66 -14.37 2.20
C GLN A 107 11.14 -14.79 2.20
N THR A 108 11.99 -14.09 1.45
CA THR A 108 13.43 -14.40 1.33
C THR A 108 14.33 -13.32 1.92
N ALA A 109 13.78 -12.15 2.27
CA ALA A 109 14.47 -11.07 2.95
C ALA A 109 14.36 -11.25 4.46
N THR A 110 15.40 -11.80 5.09
CA THR A 110 15.48 -11.82 6.56
C THR A 110 16.04 -10.50 7.09
N PRO A 111 15.42 -9.87 8.11
CA PRO A 111 16.03 -8.74 8.80
C PRO A 111 17.40 -9.13 9.35
N THR A 112 18.47 -8.50 8.84
CA THR A 112 19.79 -8.68 9.43
C THR A 112 19.86 -7.82 10.68
N VAL A 113 19.89 -8.44 11.86
CA VAL A 113 20.32 -7.74 13.08
C VAL A 113 21.84 -7.71 13.04
N ALA A 114 22.42 -6.52 12.87
CA ALA A 114 23.87 -6.35 13.07
C ALA A 114 24.21 -6.66 14.54
N PRO A 115 25.34 -7.32 14.82
CA PRO A 115 25.72 -7.77 16.16
C PRO A 115 25.92 -6.62 17.16
#